data_AF-A0A421CDT1-F1
#
_entry.id   AF-A0A421CDT1-F1
#
_cell.length_a   1.000
_cell.length_b   1.000
_cell.length_c   1.000
_cell.angle_alpha   90.00
_cell.angle_beta   90.00
_cell.angle_gamma   90.00
#
_symmetry.space_group_name_H-M   'P 1'
#
loop_
_entity.id
_entity.type
_entity.pdbx_description
1 polymer ?
#
loop_
_entity_poly.entity_id
_entity_poly.type
_entity_poly.pdbx_seq_one_letter_code
_entity_poly.pdbx_strand_id
1 'polypeptide(L)'
;MIAWKHLRRTVISERVMILKLAGKDLIVMGAGIAGILAAIAAPRRGLDVLLVERNGSVGDLSTAGLCSPFIRFWLGNESFVSRIFKEVLYGLHRRGGLLRGSFDLEILKMIYLEKLKKAGVVLAFRSIPVKLISAGGFMKQISLLVPSVNLRSK
;
A
#
# COMPACT_ATOMS: atom_id res chain seq x y z
N MET A 1 4.00 -3.47 10.43
CA MET A 1 3.87 -3.22 11.88
C MET A 1 3.87 -1.72 12.04
N ILE A 2 2.81 -1.17 12.65
CA ILE A 2 2.47 0.24 12.54
C ILE A 2 3.40 1.07 13.47
N ALA A 3 4.43 1.73 12.91
CA ALA A 3 5.44 2.45 13.70
C ALA A 3 5.31 3.98 13.53
N TRP A 4 4.74 4.66 14.53
CA TRP A 4 4.51 6.11 14.54
C TRP A 4 5.49 6.89 15.45
N LYS A 5 6.64 6.30 15.81
CA LYS A 5 7.53 6.84 16.87
C LYS A 5 8.32 8.11 16.49
N HIS A 6 8.43 8.47 15.21
CA HIS A 6 9.28 9.57 14.74
C HIS A 6 8.52 10.77 14.11
N LEU A 7 7.22 10.91 14.38
CA LEU A 7 6.36 11.84 13.64
C LEU A 7 5.82 12.98 14.52
N ARG A 8 5.94 14.22 14.04
CA ARG A 8 5.33 15.40 14.70
C ARG A 8 3.82 15.40 14.45
N ARG A 9 3.06 15.47 15.54
CA ARG A 9 1.60 15.41 15.55
C ARG A 9 1.02 16.80 15.77
N THR A 10 -0.02 17.15 15.02
CA THR A 10 -0.90 18.28 15.32
C THR A 10 -2.32 17.75 15.40
N VAL A 11 -2.92 17.81 16.59
CA VAL A 11 -4.29 17.34 16.81
C VAL A 11 -5.25 18.43 16.33
N ILE A 12 -6.16 18.11 15.41
CA ILE A 12 -7.21 19.05 14.96
C ILE A 12 -8.47 18.86 15.80
N SER A 13 -8.81 17.62 16.15
CA SER A 13 -9.90 17.26 17.05
C SER A 13 -9.60 15.92 17.74
N GLU A 14 -10.39 15.53 18.75
CA GLU A 14 -10.28 14.23 19.42
C GLU A 14 -10.39 13.02 18.49
N ARG A 15 -10.88 13.21 17.26
CA ARG A 15 -11.14 12.14 16.26
C ARG A 15 -10.17 12.13 15.08
N VAL A 16 -9.39 13.20 14.89
CA VAL A 16 -8.62 13.41 13.66
C VAL A 16 -7.33 14.18 13.92
N MET A 17 -6.22 13.68 13.37
CA MET A 17 -4.90 14.28 13.52
C MET A 17 -4.26 14.61 12.17
N ILE A 18 -3.48 15.69 12.12
CA ILE A 18 -2.50 15.93 11.06
C ILE A 18 -1.17 15.33 11.48
N LEU A 19 -0.67 14.43 10.63
CA LEU A 19 0.66 13.87 10.74
C LEU A 19 1.59 14.55 9.75
N LYS A 20 2.67 15.18 10.25
CA LYS A 20 3.75 15.66 9.38
C LYS A 20 4.78 14.55 9.19
N LEU A 21 4.94 14.11 7.94
CA LEU A 21 5.88 13.06 7.59
C LEU A 21 7.24 13.67 7.21
N ALA A 22 8.28 13.24 7.92
CA ALA A 22 9.69 13.48 7.63
C ALA A 22 10.48 12.19 7.90
N GLY A 23 11.53 11.93 7.12
CA GLY A 23 12.46 10.81 7.36
C GLY A 23 12.06 9.44 6.78
N LYS A 24 11.16 9.40 5.78
CA LYS A 24 10.98 8.22 4.91
C LYS A 24 11.67 8.48 3.58
N ASP A 25 12.28 7.46 2.99
CA ASP A 25 12.93 7.57 1.69
C ASP A 25 11.90 7.61 0.55
N LEU A 26 10.78 6.90 0.72
CA LEU A 26 9.68 6.89 -0.25
C LEU A 26 8.31 6.86 0.45
N ILE A 27 7.41 7.72 -0.02
CA ILE A 27 6.00 7.71 0.37
C ILE A 27 5.16 7.37 -0.86
N VAL A 28 4.41 6.28 -0.79
CA VAL A 28 3.49 5.84 -1.83
C VAL A 28 2.06 6.19 -1.42
N MET A 29 1.36 6.97 -2.24
CA MET A 29 -0.03 7.36 -2.02
C MET A 29 -0.97 6.47 -2.83
N GLY A 30 -1.80 5.69 -2.14
CA GLY A 30 -2.74 4.74 -2.72
C GLY A 30 -2.19 3.31 -2.74
N ALA A 31 -2.94 2.38 -2.14
CA ALA A 31 -2.65 0.95 -2.12
C ALA A 31 -3.47 0.19 -3.17
N GLY A 32 -3.59 0.74 -4.38
CA GLY A 32 -3.98 -0.03 -5.57
C GLY A 32 -2.82 -0.92 -6.06
N ILE A 33 -3.05 -1.66 -7.16
CA ILE A 33 -2.03 -2.59 -7.71
C ILE A 33 -0.69 -1.90 -7.92
N ALA A 34 -0.66 -0.74 -8.59
CA ALA A 34 0.58 -0.01 -8.87
C ALA A 34 1.31 0.40 -7.59
N GLY A 35 0.59 0.97 -6.63
CA GLY A 35 1.17 1.42 -5.36
C GLY A 35 1.70 0.27 -4.50
N ILE A 36 0.97 -0.85 -4.45
CA ILE A 36 1.43 -2.07 -3.75
C ILE A 36 2.69 -2.62 -4.39
N LEU A 37 2.73 -2.75 -5.73
CA LEU A 37 3.90 -3.28 -6.42
C LEU A 37 5.12 -2.36 -6.24
N ALA A 38 4.93 -1.04 -6.29
CA ALA A 38 5.97 -0.07 -6.00
C ALA A 38 6.48 -0.20 -4.55
N ALA A 39 5.57 -0.30 -3.58
CA ALA A 39 5.89 -0.43 -2.17
C ALA A 39 6.58 -1.76 -1.83
N ILE A 40 6.30 -2.85 -2.55
CA ILE A 40 7.02 -4.13 -2.39
C ILE A 40 8.40 -4.07 -3.05
N ALA A 41 8.53 -3.36 -4.17
CA ALA A 41 9.78 -3.28 -4.92
C ALA A 41 10.83 -2.38 -4.25
N ALA A 42 10.42 -1.25 -3.67
CA ALA A 42 11.31 -0.23 -3.15
C ALA A 42 12.22 -0.71 -1.99
N PRO A 43 11.74 -1.48 -0.99
CA PRO A 43 12.61 -1.98 0.09
C PRO A 43 13.69 -2.93 -0.40
N ARG A 44 13.50 -3.61 -1.53
CA ARG A 44 14.53 -4.45 -2.18
C ARG A 44 15.74 -3.63 -2.67
N ARG A 45 15.61 -2.30 -2.71
CA ARG A 45 16.69 -1.34 -3.00
C ARG A 45 17.14 -0.57 -1.75
N GLY A 46 16.77 -1.03 -0.56
CA GLY A 46 17.18 -0.42 0.71
C GLY A 46 16.39 0.82 1.13
N LEU A 47 15.27 1.12 0.48
CA LEU A 47 14.45 2.30 0.81
C LEU A 47 13.50 2.02 1.98
N ASP A 48 13.39 2.94 2.94
CA ASP A 48 12.34 2.95 3.97
C ASP A 48 11.03 3.54 3.40
N VAL A 49 10.02 2.68 3.32
CA VAL A 49 8.76 2.98 2.61
C VAL A 49 7.59 3.15 3.56
N LEU A 50 6.84 4.23 3.34
CA LEU A 50 5.48 4.39 3.84
C LEU A 50 4.47 4.26 2.70
N LEU A 51 3.54 3.31 2.81
CA LEU A 51 2.37 3.21 1.94
C LEU A 51 1.15 3.78 2.66
N VAL A 52 0.46 4.72 2.02
CA VAL A 52 -0.71 5.41 2.56
C VAL A 52 -1.95 5.00 1.78
N GLU A 53 -3.02 4.64 2.46
CA GLU A 53 -4.28 4.23 1.86
C GLU A 53 -5.46 4.89 2.58
N ARG A 54 -6.41 5.41 1.81
CA ARG A 54 -7.62 6.07 2.33
C ARG A 54 -8.64 5.09 2.91
N ASN A 55 -8.62 3.85 2.44
CA ASN A 55 -9.52 2.78 2.86
C ASN A 55 -8.91 1.96 4.01
N GLY A 56 -9.67 0.99 4.52
CA GLY A 56 -9.23 0.01 5.52
C GLY A 56 -8.62 -1.26 4.94
N SER A 57 -8.39 -1.32 3.62
CA SER A 57 -7.89 -2.51 2.93
C SER A 57 -7.00 -2.12 1.74
N VAL A 58 -6.24 -3.08 1.20
CA VAL A 58 -5.34 -2.90 0.05
C VAL A 58 -5.89 -3.63 -1.17
N GLY A 59 -5.51 -3.16 -2.37
CA GLY A 59 -5.88 -3.73 -3.67
C GLY A 59 -6.90 -2.88 -4.42
N ASP A 60 -7.58 -1.97 -3.73
CA ASP A 60 -8.55 -1.02 -4.30
C ASP A 60 -9.61 -1.73 -5.16
N LEU A 61 -9.75 -1.35 -6.44
CA LEU A 61 -10.68 -1.99 -7.37
C LEU A 61 -10.48 -3.50 -7.48
N SER A 62 -9.24 -3.98 -7.39
CA SER A 62 -8.93 -5.42 -7.44
C SER A 62 -9.30 -6.19 -6.18
N THR A 63 -9.91 -5.55 -5.18
CA THR A 63 -10.37 -6.21 -3.95
C THR A 63 -11.72 -5.64 -3.53
N ALA A 64 -11.76 -4.46 -2.92
CA ALA A 64 -12.98 -3.81 -2.46
C ALA A 64 -13.92 -3.42 -3.62
N GLY A 65 -13.38 -3.11 -4.80
CA GLY A 65 -14.19 -2.78 -5.98
C GLY A 65 -14.63 -3.97 -6.82
N LEU A 66 -14.36 -5.21 -6.38
CA LEU A 66 -14.79 -6.45 -7.03
C LEU A 66 -14.35 -6.63 -8.50
N CYS A 67 -13.34 -5.88 -8.95
CA CYS A 67 -12.77 -6.01 -10.28
C CYS A 67 -11.73 -7.15 -10.28
N SER A 68 -12.22 -8.37 -10.49
CA SER A 68 -11.42 -9.60 -10.47
C SER A 68 -10.79 -10.08 -11.79
N PRO A 69 -10.97 -9.49 -12.99
CA PRO A 69 -10.24 -9.93 -14.16
C PRO A 69 -8.83 -9.35 -14.17
N PHE A 70 -7.82 -10.20 -14.41
CA PHE A 70 -6.55 -9.70 -14.93
C PHE A 70 -6.71 -9.47 -16.43
N ILE A 71 -6.46 -8.24 -16.88
CA ILE A 71 -6.31 -7.95 -18.31
C ILE A 71 -5.21 -8.86 -18.85
N ARG A 72 -5.37 -9.35 -20.09
CA ARG A 72 -4.41 -10.24 -20.73
C ARG A 72 -2.99 -9.69 -20.62
N PHE A 73 -2.12 -10.43 -19.94
CA PHE A 73 -0.74 -10.05 -19.65
C PHE A 73 0.29 -10.93 -20.37
N TRP A 74 -0.14 -11.61 -21.43
CA TRP A 74 0.68 -12.47 -22.27
C TRP A 74 0.32 -12.31 -23.74
N LEU A 75 1.30 -12.57 -24.61
CA LEU A 75 1.15 -12.62 -26.06
C LEU A 75 1.86 -13.88 -26.58
N GLY A 76 1.09 -14.79 -27.18
CA GLY A 76 1.60 -16.12 -27.51
C GLY A 76 2.11 -16.84 -26.25
N ASN A 77 3.38 -17.26 -26.28
CA ASN A 77 4.07 -17.90 -25.16
C ASN A 77 4.82 -16.91 -24.25
N GLU A 78 4.81 -15.62 -24.58
CA GLU A 78 5.53 -14.60 -23.82
C GLU A 78 4.64 -13.94 -22.77
N SER A 79 5.17 -13.77 -21.57
CA SER A 79 4.50 -13.09 -20.47
C SER A 79 5.10 -11.70 -20.27
N PHE A 80 4.27 -10.65 -20.32
CA PHE A 80 4.68 -9.27 -20.07
C PHE A 80 4.85 -8.95 -18.58
N VAL A 81 4.53 -9.91 -17.71
CA VAL A 81 4.66 -9.76 -16.26
C VAL A 81 5.82 -10.59 -15.73
N SER A 82 6.58 -9.98 -14.83
CA SER A 82 7.75 -10.62 -14.23
C SER A 82 7.82 -10.36 -12.72
N ARG A 83 8.70 -11.11 -12.05
CA ARG A 83 9.10 -10.87 -10.65
C ARG A 83 7.90 -10.81 -9.70
N ILE A 84 7.61 -9.66 -9.11
CA ILE A 84 6.62 -9.50 -8.05
C ILE A 84 5.23 -9.98 -8.49
N PHE A 85 4.81 -9.69 -9.72
CA PHE A 85 3.50 -10.13 -10.21
C PHE A 85 3.45 -11.65 -10.39
N LYS A 86 4.53 -12.29 -10.87
CA LYS A 86 4.62 -13.77 -10.90
C LYS A 86 4.55 -14.36 -9.49
N GLU A 87 5.16 -13.73 -8.50
CA GLU A 87 5.05 -14.17 -7.11
C GLU A 87 3.61 -14.04 -6.55
N VAL A 88 2.84 -13.05 -7.02
CA VAL A 88 1.41 -12.89 -6.68
C VAL A 88 0.57 -13.98 -7.35
N LEU A 89 0.75 -14.21 -8.66
CA LEU A 89 0.07 -15.28 -9.40
C LEU A 89 0.37 -16.67 -8.79
N TYR A 90 1.63 -16.92 -8.44
CA TYR A 90 2.01 -18.16 -7.76
C TYR A 90 1.34 -18.29 -6.38
N GLY A 91 1.28 -17.20 -5.61
CA GLY A 91 0.57 -17.17 -4.33
C GLY A 91 -0.92 -17.47 -4.48
N LEU A 92 -1.58 -16.90 -5.50
CA LEU A 92 -2.98 -17.17 -5.82
C LEU A 92 -3.17 -18.64 -6.18
N HIS A 93 -2.37 -19.16 -7.12
CA HIS A 93 -2.43 -20.55 -7.55
C HIS A 93 -2.26 -21.53 -6.36
N ARG A 94 -1.24 -21.31 -5.53
CA ARG A 94 -0.95 -22.11 -4.32
C ARG A 94 -2.08 -22.13 -3.31
N ARG A 95 -2.91 -21.09 -3.26
CA ARG A 95 -4.02 -20.95 -2.31
C ARG A 95 -5.37 -21.28 -2.93
N GLY A 96 -5.40 -21.79 -4.16
CA GLY A 96 -6.66 -22.02 -4.89
C GLY A 96 -7.41 -20.74 -5.29
N GLY A 97 -6.75 -19.58 -5.22
CA GLY A 97 -7.35 -18.28 -5.52
C GLY A 97 -7.21 -17.86 -6.98
N LEU A 98 -6.59 -18.66 -7.85
CA LEU A 98 -6.58 -18.40 -9.30
C LEU A 98 -7.79 -19.10 -9.93
N LEU A 99 -8.72 -18.32 -10.47
CA LEU A 99 -9.99 -18.80 -11.03
C LEU A 99 -9.96 -18.69 -12.57
N ARG A 100 -11.01 -19.19 -13.24
CA ARG A 100 -11.11 -19.13 -14.72
C ARG A 100 -11.25 -17.68 -15.18
N GLY A 101 -10.12 -17.07 -15.58
CA GLY A 101 -10.07 -15.68 -16.05
C GLY A 101 -10.18 -14.62 -14.96
N SER A 102 -10.11 -15.01 -13.68
CA SER A 102 -10.21 -14.12 -12.54
C SER A 102 -9.42 -14.61 -11.33
N PHE A 103 -9.55 -13.94 -10.19
CA PHE A 103 -8.92 -14.32 -8.94
C PHE A 103 -9.85 -14.09 -7.74
N ASP A 104 -9.62 -14.86 -6.68
CA ASP A 104 -10.24 -14.64 -5.39
C ASP A 104 -9.68 -13.36 -4.75
N LEU A 105 -10.60 -12.45 -4.42
CA LEU A 105 -10.30 -11.09 -3.97
C LEU A 105 -9.71 -11.06 -2.55
N GLU A 106 -10.18 -11.94 -1.68
CA GLU A 106 -9.71 -12.00 -0.29
C GLU A 106 -8.35 -12.69 -0.22
N ILE A 107 -8.13 -13.74 -1.02
CA ILE A 107 -6.82 -14.35 -1.16
C ILE A 107 -5.82 -13.35 -1.73
N LEU A 108 -6.20 -12.58 -2.76
CA LEU A 108 -5.34 -11.53 -3.31
C LEU A 108 -4.97 -10.48 -2.25
N LYS A 109 -5.96 -10.00 -1.49
CA LYS A 109 -5.75 -9.03 -0.39
C LYS A 109 -4.78 -9.58 0.65
N MET A 110 -4.95 -10.83 1.07
CA MET A 110 -4.02 -11.49 2.01
C MET A 110 -2.60 -11.58 1.45
N ILE A 111 -2.44 -11.97 0.18
CA ILE A 111 -1.13 -12.04 -0.48
C ILE A 111 -0.46 -10.66 -0.49
N TYR A 112 -1.19 -9.60 -0.82
CA TYR A 112 -0.67 -8.24 -0.79
C TYR A 112 -0.23 -7.82 0.61
N LEU A 113 -1.07 -8.01 1.64
CA LEU A 113 -0.74 -7.67 3.01
C LEU A 113 0.49 -8.43 3.53
N GLU A 114 0.59 -9.72 3.24
CA GLU A 114 1.75 -10.52 3.63
C GLU A 114 3.03 -10.06 2.92
N LYS A 115 2.96 -9.74 1.63
CA LYS A 115 4.13 -9.25 0.87
C LYS A 115 4.59 -7.90 1.39
N LEU A 116 3.67 -6.97 1.63
CA LEU A 116 3.97 -5.66 2.23
C LEU A 116 4.60 -5.82 3.62
N LYS A 117 4.04 -6.71 4.46
CA LYS A 117 4.58 -7.03 5.79
C LYS A 117 6.00 -7.60 5.70
N LYS A 118 6.22 -8.59 4.82
CA LYS A 118 7.54 -9.22 4.61
C LYS A 118 8.57 -8.22 4.06
N ALA A 119 8.15 -7.27 3.24
CA ALA A 119 9.00 -6.22 2.71
C ALA A 119 9.33 -5.11 3.74
N GLY A 120 8.80 -5.17 4.96
CA GLY A 120 9.06 -4.17 6.00
C GLY A 120 8.33 -2.83 5.77
N VAL A 121 7.36 -2.77 4.86
CA VAL A 121 6.63 -1.55 4.53
C VAL A 121 5.78 -1.09 5.72
N VAL A 122 5.88 0.19 6.06
CA VAL A 122 4.95 0.81 7.01
C VAL A 122 3.67 1.16 6.25
N LEU A 123 2.52 0.73 6.77
CA LEU A 123 1.22 0.90 6.15
C LEU A 123 0.34 1.82 7.01
N ALA A 124 -0.14 2.91 6.43
CA ALA A 124 -1.06 3.86 7.05
C ALA A 124 -2.42 3.78 6.35
N PHE A 125 -3.35 3.04 6.95
CA PHE A 125 -4.74 2.96 6.49
C PHE A 125 -5.56 4.16 6.93
N ARG A 126 -6.73 4.32 6.30
CA ARG A 126 -7.70 5.38 6.60
C ARG A 126 -7.08 6.77 6.59
N SER A 127 -6.02 6.97 5.81
CA SER A 127 -5.18 8.15 5.85
C SER A 127 -5.29 8.89 4.52
N ILE A 128 -5.53 10.19 4.57
CA ILE A 128 -5.77 11.02 3.37
C ILE A 128 -4.76 12.17 3.35
N PRO A 129 -4.03 12.40 2.26
CA PRO A 129 -3.17 13.58 2.15
C PRO A 129 -4.03 14.84 2.08
N VAL A 130 -3.73 15.82 2.93
CA VAL A 130 -4.49 17.09 3.01
C VAL A 130 -3.66 18.33 2.76
N LYS A 131 -2.32 18.22 2.84
CA LYS A 131 -1.42 19.32 2.50
C LYS A 131 -0.09 18.79 2.01
N LEU A 132 0.41 19.40 0.95
CA LEU A 132 1.77 19.19 0.44
C LEU A 132 2.50 20.54 0.49
N ILE A 133 3.73 20.52 1.00
CA ILE A 133 4.63 21.67 0.98
C ILE A 133 5.77 21.33 0.03
N SER A 134 5.93 22.16 -1.00
CA SER A 134 7.03 22.10 -1.95
C SER A 134 7.89 23.36 -1.84
N ALA A 135 9.19 23.22 -2.10
CA ALA A 135 10.13 24.33 -2.17
C ALA A 135 11.23 23.99 -3.18
N GLY A 136 11.54 24.95 -4.06
CA GLY A 136 12.56 24.77 -5.11
C GLY A 136 12.26 23.62 -6.08
N GLY A 137 10.99 23.34 -6.37
CA GLY A 137 10.57 22.22 -7.22
C GLY A 137 10.57 20.84 -6.54
N PHE A 138 10.97 20.75 -5.28
CA PHE A 138 10.99 19.48 -4.52
C PHE A 138 9.85 19.42 -3.50
N MET A 139 9.27 18.22 -3.34
CA MET A 139 8.37 17.94 -2.21
C MET A 139 9.18 17.85 -0.92
N LYS A 140 8.82 18.66 0.08
CA LYS A 140 9.52 18.71 1.37
C LYS A 140 8.74 18.07 2.50
N GLN A 141 7.41 18.23 2.49
CA GLN A 141 6.57 17.72 3.56
C GLN A 141 5.19 17.38 3.03
N ILE A 142 4.64 16.27 3.50
CA ILE A 142 3.23 15.92 3.32
C ILE A 142 2.56 15.79 4.68
N SER A 143 1.34 16.29 4.75
CA SER A 143 0.47 16.20 5.91
C SER A 143 -0.67 15.24 5.60
N LEU A 144 -0.85 14.23 6.46
CA LEU A 144 -1.95 13.28 6.36
C LEU A 144 -3.01 13.58 7.42
N LEU A 145 -4.26 13.58 7.00
CA LEU A 145 -5.41 13.43 7.86
C LEU A 145 -5.54 11.96 8.22
N VAL A 146 -5.42 11.64 9.50
CA VAL A 146 -5.51 10.27 10.00
C VAL A 146 -6.58 10.19 11.08
N PRO A 147 -7.40 9.12 11.13
CA PRO A 147 -8.32 8.92 12.23
C PRO A 147 -7.51 8.68 13.49
N SER A 148 -7.90 9.34 14.58
CA SER A 148 -7.33 9.08 15.90
C SER A 148 -7.91 7.77 16.44
N VAL A 149 -7.39 6.66 15.93
CA VAL A 149 -7.61 5.40 16.64
C VAL A 149 -6.74 5.50 17.90
N ASN A 150 -7.41 5.69 19.04
CA ASN A 150 -6.79 5.68 20.35
C ASN A 150 -6.33 4.23 20.62
N LEU A 151 -5.21 3.84 20.00
CA LEU A 151 -4.54 2.58 20.29
C LEU A 151 -3.83 2.76 21.63
N ARG A 152 -4.62 2.76 22.71
CA ARG A 152 -4.10 2.41 24.03
C ARG A 152 -3.53 1.01 23.88
N SER A 153 -2.21 0.91 23.77
CA SER A 153 -1.54 -0.34 24.12
C SER A 153 -1.86 -0.57 25.59
N LYS A 154 -2.65 -1.59 25.89
CA LYS A 154 -2.42 -2.31 27.14
C LYS A 154 -1.07 -2.99 27.03
#